data_AF-A0A7V9UTP9-F1
#
_entry.id   AF-A0A7V9UTP9-F1
#
_cell.length_a   1.000
_cell.length_b   1.000
_cell.length_c   1.000
_cell.angle_alpha   90.00
_cell.angle_beta   90.00
_cell.angle_gamma   90.00
#
_symmetry.space_group_name_H-M   'P 1'
#
loop_
_entity.id
_entity.type
_entity.pdbx_description
1 polymer ?
#
loop_
_entity_poly.entity_id
_entity_poly.type
_entity_poly.pdbx_seq_one_letter_code
_entity_poly.pdbx_strand_id
1 'polypeptide(L)'
;MFPELFRIGNFPINTYGVLLAAGMLLALFVTARLAARDGLPRERIYDLGLWTLIGGLIGSKILMVLTEENVQIFSLDFLRSGGVYYGG
;
A
#
# COMPACT_ATOMS: atom_id res chain seq x y z
N MET A 1 -8.01 11.54 -17.10
CA MET A 1 -6.78 11.01 -16.47
C MET A 1 -6.34 9.78 -17.25
N PHE A 2 -5.04 9.60 -17.51
CA PHE A 2 -4.53 8.37 -18.10
C PHE A 2 -4.49 7.29 -17.00
N PRO A 3 -5.20 6.16 -17.15
CA PRO A 3 -5.24 5.12 -16.13
C PRO A 3 -3.89 4.39 -16.00
N GLU A 4 -3.15 4.28 -17.11
CA GLU A 4 -1.81 3.70 -17.19
C GLU A 4 -0.79 4.83 -17.44
N LEU A 5 0.26 4.91 -16.61
CA LEU A 5 1.37 5.86 -16.77
C LEU A 5 2.33 5.37 -17.85
N PHE A 6 2.75 4.11 -17.74
CA PHE A 6 3.60 3.40 -18.70
C PHE A 6 3.53 1.89 -18.43
N ARG A 7 3.98 1.08 -19.37
CA ARG A 7 4.10 -0.37 -19.20
C ARG A 7 5.54 -0.83 -19.34
N ILE A 8 5.91 -1.80 -18.51
CA ILE A 8 7.18 -2.52 -18.61
C ILE A 8 6.86 -3.92 -19.13
N GLY A 9 6.98 -4.14 -20.44
CA GLY A 9 6.56 -5.38 -21.08
C GLY A 9 5.05 -5.64 -20.90
N ASN A 10 4.70 -6.70 -20.15
CA ASN A 10 3.32 -7.06 -19.82
C ASN A 10 2.87 -6.58 -18.42
N PHE A 11 3.58 -5.62 -17.84
CA PHE A 11 3.28 -5.05 -16.53
C PHE A 11 2.82 -3.58 -16.66
N PRO A 12 1.51 -3.30 -16.56
CA PRO A 12 1.01 -1.94 -16.57
C PRO A 12 1.27 -1.25 -15.23
N ILE A 13 1.88 -0.06 -15.26
CA ILE A 13 2.02 0.81 -14.09
C ILE A 13 0.84 1.77 -14.08
N ASN A 14 -0.08 1.58 -13.14
CA ASN A 14 -1.27 2.41 -13.02
C ASN A 14 -0.95 3.73 -12.31
N THR A 15 -1.51 4.84 -12.83
CA THR A 15 -1.37 6.17 -12.25
C THR A 15 -1.85 6.22 -10.80
N TYR A 16 -2.96 5.53 -10.51
CA TYR A 16 -3.53 5.44 -9.18
C TYR A 16 -2.54 4.84 -8.16
N GLY A 17 -1.91 3.71 -8.49
CA GLY A 17 -0.95 3.05 -7.60
C GLY A 17 0.30 3.90 -7.36
N VAL A 18 0.78 4.60 -8.38
CA VAL A 18 1.94 5.51 -8.26
C VAL A 18 1.61 6.70 -7.36
N LEU A 19 0.45 7.32 -7.53
CA LEU A 19 0.02 8.44 -6.68
C LEU A 19 -0.20 7.99 -5.23
N LEU A 20 -0.79 6.80 -5.03
CA LEU A 20 -1.01 6.23 -3.71
C LEU A 20 0.32 5.93 -2.99
N ALA A 21 1.28 5.30 -3.69
CA ALA A 21 2.61 5.05 -3.16
C ALA A 21 3.34 6.37 -2.84
N ALA A 22 3.29 7.35 -3.73
CA ALA A 22 3.90 8.67 -3.50
C ALA A 22 3.28 9.39 -2.30
N GLY A 23 1.96 9.36 -2.16
CA GLY A 23 1.24 9.93 -1.03
C GLY A 23 1.65 9.29 0.30
N MET A 24 1.74 7.95 0.34
CA MET A 24 2.21 7.22 1.52
C MET A 24 3.66 7.56 1.89
N LEU A 25 4.57 7.61 0.91
CA LEU A 25 5.96 7.97 1.15
C LEU A 25 6.11 9.40 1.65
N LEU A 26 5.36 10.35 1.08
CA LEU A 26 5.34 11.74 1.54
C LEU A 26 4.78 11.86 2.95
N ALA A 27 3.68 11.16 3.27
CA ALA A 27 3.11 11.13 4.61
C ALA A 27 4.13 10.59 5.62
N LEU A 28 4.79 9.47 5.31
CA LEU A 28 5.81 8.89 6.20
C LEU A 28 7.01 9.83 6.39
N PHE A 29 7.47 10.47 5.32
CA PHE A 29 8.57 11.44 5.39
C PHE A 29 8.21 12.66 6.25
N VAL A 30 7.01 13.22 6.09
CA VAL A 30 6.52 14.36 6.87
C VAL A 30 6.37 13.96 8.34
N THR A 31 5.76 12.81 8.63
CA THR A 31 5.60 12.29 9.99
C THR A 31 6.94 12.06 10.66
N ALA A 32 7.91 11.45 9.97
CA ALA A 32 9.26 11.25 10.51
C ALA A 32 9.99 12.59 10.76
N ARG A 33 9.75 13.60 9.93
CA ARG A 33 10.31 14.94 10.13
C ARG A 33 9.67 15.65 11.33
N LEU A 34 8.36 15.48 11.54
CA LEU A 34 7.66 16.06 12.69
C LEU A 34 8.10 15.38 13.99
N ALA A 35 8.13 14.05 14.00
CA ALA A 35 8.62 13.25 15.12
C ALA A 35 10.05 13.64 15.55
N ALA A 36 10.94 13.90 14.59
CA ALA A 36 12.29 14.38 14.89
C ALA A 36 12.29 15.75 15.61
N ARG A 37 11.34 16.63 15.29
CA ARG A 37 11.19 17.93 15.99
C ARG A 37 10.67 17.75 17.41
N ASP A 38 9.89 16.69 17.63
CA ASP A 38 9.31 16.35 18.93
C ASP A 38 10.26 15.48 19.79
N GLY A 39 11.50 15.25 19.33
CA GLY A 39 12.51 14.46 20.04
C GLY A 39 12.33 12.94 19.92
N LEU A 40 11.45 12.48 19.04
CA LEU A 40 11.21 11.06 18.80
C LEU A 40 12.21 10.49 17.77
N PRO A 41 12.66 9.24 17.95
CA PRO A 41 13.58 8.59 17.02
C PRO A 41 12.87 8.30 15.68
N ARG A 42 13.45 8.82 14.59
CA ARG A 42 12.89 8.69 13.22
C ARG A 42 12.78 7.24 12.76
N GLU A 43 13.72 6.39 13.17
CA GLU A 43 13.73 4.95 12.85
C GLU A 43 12.44 4.28 13.31
N ARG A 44 11.98 4.56 14.54
CA ARG A 44 10.73 4.01 15.05
C ARG A 44 9.52 4.44 14.23
N ILE A 45 9.51 5.64 13.67
CA ILE A 45 8.43 6.13 12.82
C ILE A 45 8.45 5.42 11.46
N TYR A 46 9.63 5.23 10.87
CA TYR A 46 9.77 4.46 9.64
C TYR A 46 9.36 3.00 9.83
N ASP A 47 9.77 2.38 10.94
CA ASP A 47 9.37 1.02 11.31
C ASP A 47 7.85 0.92 11.44
N LEU A 48 7.23 1.82 12.21
CA LEU A 48 5.78 1.86 12.37
C LEU A 48 5.06 2.07 11.04
N GLY A 49 5.51 3.03 10.24
CA GLY A 49 4.92 3.29 8.92
C GLY A 49 5.00 2.07 8.00
N LEU A 50 6.14 1.36 7.99
CA LEU A 50 6.30 0.13 7.23
C LEU A 50 5.35 -0.97 7.72
N TRP A 51 5.25 -1.16 9.05
CA TRP A 51 4.32 -2.12 9.64
C TRP A 51 2.85 -1.77 9.36
N THR A 52 2.49 -0.49 9.35
CA THR A 52 1.14 -0.03 8.98
C THR A 52 0.85 -0.33 7.51
N LEU A 53 1.80 -0.09 6.60
CA LEU A 53 1.64 -0.41 5.18
C LEU A 53 1.44 -1.91 4.95
N ILE A 54 2.29 -2.74 5.57
CA ILE A 54 2.19 -4.19 5.49
C ILE A 54 0.87 -4.66 6.12
N GLY A 55 0.51 -4.12 7.28
CA GLY A 55 -0.73 -4.46 7.99
C GLY A 55 -1.98 -4.13 7.19
N GLY A 56 -2.04 -2.95 6.56
CA GLY A 56 -3.16 -2.57 5.69
C GLY A 56 -3.26 -3.46 4.45
N LEU A 57 -2.13 -3.73 3.79
CA LEU A 57 -2.11 -4.64 2.65
C LEU A 57 -2.58 -6.05 3.05
N ILE A 58 -2.06 -6.60 4.14
CA ILE A 58 -2.47 -7.93 4.63
C ILE A 58 -3.95 -7.92 5.04
N GLY A 59 -4.39 -6.91 5.79
CA GLY A 59 -5.78 -6.79 6.23
C GLY A 59 -6.77 -6.70 5.08
N SER A 60 -6.45 -5.90 4.04
CA SER A 60 -7.26 -5.79 2.82
C SER A 60 -7.42 -7.14 2.10
N LYS A 61 -6.37 -7.98 2.10
CA LYS A 61 -6.38 -9.32 1.51
C LYS A 61 -7.12 -10.33 2.36
N ILE A 62 -6.91 -10.31 3.68
CA ILE A 62 -7.64 -11.19 4.60
C ILE A 62 -9.13 -10.93 4.46
N LEU A 63 -9.55 -9.67 4.48
CA LEU A 63 -10.97 -9.33 4.33
C LEU A 63 -11.51 -9.75 2.95
N MET A 64 -10.73 -9.62 1.87
CA MET A 64 -11.09 -10.14 0.55
C MET A 64 -11.38 -11.64 0.59
N VAL A 65 -10.47 -12.43 1.18
CA VAL A 65 -10.63 -13.89 1.30
C VAL A 65 -11.83 -14.27 2.17
N LEU A 66 -12.17 -13.47 3.18
CA LEU A 66 -13.32 -13.73 4.05
C LEU A 66 -14.67 -13.34 3.42
N THR A 67 -14.68 -12.39 2.50
CA THR A 67 -15.92 -11.82 1.93
C THR A 67 -16.24 -12.36 0.54
N GLU A 68 -15.24 -12.80 -0.22
CA GLU A 68 -15.42 -13.36 -1.55
C GLU A 68 -15.35 -14.90 -1.53
N GLU A 69 -16.34 -15.56 -2.12
CA GLU A 69 -16.50 -17.03 -2.05
C GLU A 69 -15.50 -17.80 -2.93
N ASN A 70 -14.82 -17.16 -3.90
CA ASN A 70 -13.98 -17.83 -4.91
C ASN A 70 -12.65 -17.10 -5.17
N VAL A 71 -11.91 -16.75 -4.12
CA VAL A 71 -10.61 -16.07 -4.26
C VAL A 71 -9.50 -17.06 -4.62
N GLN A 72 -8.84 -16.84 -5.76
CA GLN A 72 -7.64 -17.59 -6.14
C GLN A 72 -6.39 -16.98 -5.50
N ILE A 73 -6.05 -17.42 -4.29
CA ILE A 73 -4.97 -16.86 -3.45
C ILE A 73 -3.59 -16.92 -4.14
N PHE A 74 -3.33 -17.93 -4.98
CA PHE A 74 -2.03 -18.12 -5.67
C PHE A 74 -1.99 -17.51 -7.08
N SER A 75 -2.91 -16.59 -7.42
CA SER A 75 -2.95 -15.96 -8.74
C SER A 75 -2.21 -14.62 -8.77
N LEU A 76 -1.63 -14.29 -9.94
CA LEU A 76 -1.08 -12.96 -10.20
C LEU A 76 -2.13 -11.86 -10.08
N ASP A 77 -3.39 -12.18 -10.41
CA ASP A 77 -4.51 -11.24 -10.30
C ASP A 77 -4.85 -10.95 -8.84
N PHE A 78 -4.80 -11.95 -7.96
CA PHE A 78 -4.93 -11.75 -6.52
C PHE A 78 -3.80 -10.89 -5.97
N LEU A 79 -2.55 -11.13 -6.37
CA LEU A 79 -1.42 -10.29 -5.93
C LEU A 79 -1.52 -8.85 -6.44
N ARG A 80 -2.05 -8.66 -7.65
CA ARG A 80 -2.24 -7.34 -8.27
C ARG A 80 -3.51 -6.62 -7.81
N SER A 81 -4.46 -7.32 -7.20
CA SER A 81 -5.69 -6.69 -6.72
C SER A 81 -5.38 -5.68 -5.59
N GLY A 82 -6.22 -4.66 -5.43
CA GLY A 82 -6.10 -3.73 -4.32
C GLY A 82 -6.52 -4.31 -2.96
N GLY A 83 -7.12 -5.51 -2.94
CA GLY A 83 -7.82 -6.03 -1.77
C GLY A 83 -9.15 -5.31 -1.51
N VAL A 84 -9.74 -5.56 -0.34
CA VAL A 84 -10.96 -4.85 0.08
C VAL A 84 -10.59 -3.59 0.84
N TYR A 85 -11.14 -2.45 0.40
CA TYR A 85 -10.86 -1.12 0.98
C TYR A 85 -11.08 -1.04 2.49
N TYR A 86 -12.10 -1.71 3.01
CA TYR A 86 -12.39 -1.73 4.45
C TYR A 86 -11.40 -2.56 5.28
N GLY A 87 -10.56 -3.37 4.64
CA GLY A 87 -9.59 -4.22 5.32
C GLY A 87 -8.25 -3.53 5.59
N GLY A 88 -8.01 -2.33 5.05
CA GLY A 88 -6.77 -1.59 5.24
C GLY A 88 -6.47 -0.57 4.16
#